data_AF-A0A2W5A8L9-F1
#
_entry.id   AF-A0A2W5A8L9-F1
#
_cell.length_a   1.000
_cell.length_b   1.000
_cell.length_c   1.000
_cell.angle_alpha   90.00
_cell.angle_beta   90.00
_cell.angle_gamma   90.00
#
_symmetry.space_group_name_H-M   'P 1'
#
loop_
_entity.id
_entity.type
_entity.pdbx_description
1 polymer ?
#
loop_
_entity_poly.entity_id
_entity_poly.type
_entity_poly.pdbx_seq_one_letter_code
_entity_poly.pdbx_strand_id
1 'polypeptide(L)'
;MVRNRLDRTLRLEPTPADHPAEIAEIQFRDEWGRIVQPFDPALLGMPDDISAAISRTFRDHDVASSAATRTSRWFALRGFGRFLCEDGRVRRAVDLDTATIRRFITWLAKPTNGRRRGVQSQSGQLGMIRPVLKRAIADNPGLFAPGFAVPNNAIPLAGVQRLPQDRLTTSAMRALLAVCYAEIDTAWDKFQHGQTIVALPNLPLHGGRTAERDRWIWKLHRLGHGVMPPARGSDLNKPDRQRIADAGGFRELESYLHLTTDTLVAFYIVLLIQTAANAGPLRQIKRDCLVPHPLERHRVMVEWVKPRAGGKVKRMQRRSFDN
;
A
#
# COMPACT_ATOMS: atom_id res chain seq x y z
N MET A 1 -3.02 27.18 -16.55
CA MET A 1 -3.42 25.79 -16.90
C MET A 1 -3.55 24.97 -15.63
N VAL A 2 -4.69 24.29 -15.42
CA VAL A 2 -4.90 23.43 -14.25
C VAL A 2 -4.38 22.01 -14.55
N ARG A 3 -3.48 21.49 -13.70
CA ARG A 3 -3.05 20.08 -13.80
C ARG A 3 -4.16 19.16 -13.28
N ASN A 4 -4.91 18.54 -14.19
CA ASN A 4 -5.92 17.53 -13.83
C ASN A 4 -5.27 16.41 -13.02
N ARG A 5 -5.67 16.28 -11.76
CA ARG A 5 -5.23 15.22 -10.84
C ARG A 5 -5.84 13.91 -11.32
N LEU A 6 -5.03 13.07 -11.98
CA LEU A 6 -5.45 11.73 -12.41
C LEU A 6 -6.03 10.96 -11.23
N ASP A 7 -7.34 10.70 -11.30
CA ASP A 7 -8.02 9.79 -10.39
C ASP A 7 -7.36 8.40 -10.52
N ARG A 8 -6.94 7.84 -9.39
CA ARG A 8 -6.34 6.51 -9.28
C ARG A 8 -7.23 5.54 -8.52
N THR A 9 -8.44 5.96 -8.15
CA THR A 9 -9.43 5.03 -7.62
C THR A 9 -9.85 4.09 -8.75
N LEU A 10 -9.63 2.80 -8.55
CA LEU A 10 -10.35 1.78 -9.31
C LEU A 10 -11.79 1.85 -8.82
N ARG A 11 -12.64 2.58 -9.55
CA ARG A 11 -14.09 2.53 -9.31
C ARG A 11 -14.53 1.09 -9.53
N LEU A 12 -14.84 0.42 -8.44
CA LEU A 12 -15.55 -0.84 -8.46
C LEU A 12 -16.97 -0.49 -8.92
N GLU A 13 -17.42 -1.10 -10.02
CA GLU A 13 -18.83 -1.04 -10.37
C GLU A 13 -19.64 -1.71 -9.26
N PRO A 14 -20.81 -1.14 -8.88
CA PRO A 14 -21.61 -1.66 -7.78
C PRO A 14 -22.12 -3.08 -8.10
N THR A 15 -22.37 -3.86 -7.05
CA THR A 15 -22.95 -5.20 -7.17
C THR A 15 -24.30 -5.12 -7.91
N PRO A 16 -24.50 -5.89 -9.01
CA PRO A 16 -25.81 -6.04 -9.65
C PRO A 16 -26.87 -6.50 -8.64
N ALA A 17 -28.08 -5.93 -8.71
CA ALA A 17 -29.13 -6.17 -7.72
C ALA A 17 -29.57 -7.65 -7.62
N ASP A 18 -29.58 -8.36 -8.75
CA ASP A 18 -30.07 -9.73 -8.86
C ASP A 18 -28.94 -10.75 -8.64
N HIS A 19 -28.52 -10.95 -7.38
CA HIS A 19 -27.55 -11.99 -7.01
C HIS A 19 -28.23 -13.28 -6.49
N PRO A 20 -28.04 -14.45 -7.13
CA PRO A 20 -28.48 -15.73 -6.57
C PRO A 20 -27.61 -16.11 -5.37
N ALA A 21 -28.25 -16.52 -4.27
CA ALA A 21 -27.62 -16.60 -2.95
C ALA A 21 -26.66 -17.80 -2.72
N GLU A 22 -26.49 -18.69 -3.70
CA GLU A 22 -25.84 -20.00 -3.47
C GLU A 22 -24.32 -20.03 -3.63
N ILE A 23 -23.68 -19.04 -4.27
CA ILE A 23 -22.22 -19.05 -4.46
C ILE A 23 -21.50 -18.54 -3.20
N ALA A 24 -21.40 -19.41 -2.19
CA ALA A 24 -20.89 -19.10 -0.86
C ALA A 24 -19.53 -18.36 -0.85
N GLU A 25 -19.54 -17.16 -0.24
CA GLU A 25 -18.42 -16.22 -0.11
C GLU A 25 -17.08 -16.89 0.25
N ILE A 26 -15.99 -16.46 -0.39
CA ILE A 26 -14.64 -16.96 -0.14
C ILE A 26 -14.04 -16.22 1.05
N GLN A 27 -14.21 -16.79 2.24
CA GLN A 27 -13.71 -16.23 3.50
C GLN A 27 -12.33 -16.79 3.87
N PHE A 28 -11.32 -15.93 3.90
CA PHE A 28 -10.03 -16.25 4.51
C PHE A 28 -10.00 -15.80 5.98
N ARG A 29 -9.56 -16.69 6.86
CA ARG A 29 -9.58 -16.51 8.31
C ARG A 29 -8.19 -16.38 8.93
N ASP A 30 -8.09 -15.84 10.14
CA ASP A 30 -6.87 -15.82 10.96
C ASP A 30 -6.71 -17.11 11.79
N GLU A 31 -5.65 -17.15 12.59
CA GLU A 31 -5.33 -18.25 13.53
C GLU A 31 -6.35 -18.40 14.68
N TRP A 32 -7.28 -17.45 14.84
CA TRP A 32 -8.42 -17.52 15.76
C TRP A 32 -9.77 -17.69 15.03
N GLY A 33 -9.74 -18.06 13.75
CA GLY A 33 -10.93 -18.33 12.95
C GLY A 33 -11.75 -17.11 12.54
N ARG A 34 -11.31 -15.87 12.84
CA ARG A 34 -12.01 -14.63 12.48
C ARG A 34 -11.81 -14.34 10.98
N ILE A 35 -12.83 -13.81 10.32
CA ILE A 35 -12.75 -13.48 8.88
C ILE A 35 -11.85 -12.25 8.70
N VAL A 36 -10.76 -12.40 7.96
CA VAL A 36 -9.78 -11.33 7.65
C VAL A 36 -10.02 -10.75 6.27
N GLN A 37 -10.46 -11.58 5.31
CA GLN A 37 -10.84 -11.14 3.97
C GLN A 37 -11.98 -11.99 3.41
N PRO A 38 -13.15 -11.40 3.13
CA PRO A 38 -14.14 -11.96 2.21
C PRO A 38 -13.78 -11.65 0.74
N PHE A 39 -14.23 -12.51 -0.18
CA PHE A 39 -14.29 -12.25 -1.61
C PHE A 39 -15.55 -12.89 -2.19
N ASP A 40 -16.31 -12.16 -3.01
CA ASP A 40 -17.57 -12.59 -3.61
C ASP A 40 -17.35 -13.19 -5.02
N PRO A 41 -17.56 -14.51 -5.22
CA PRO A 41 -17.46 -15.19 -6.52
C PRO A 41 -18.19 -14.51 -7.68
N ALA A 42 -19.38 -13.96 -7.47
CA ALA A 42 -20.19 -13.41 -8.56
C ALA A 42 -19.56 -12.14 -9.17
N LEU A 43 -18.76 -11.41 -8.38
CA LEU A 43 -17.97 -10.28 -8.89
C LEU A 43 -16.87 -10.68 -9.89
N LEU A 44 -16.56 -11.97 -10.07
CA LEU A 44 -15.56 -12.42 -11.07
C LEU A 44 -15.96 -12.08 -12.50
N GLY A 45 -17.25 -12.05 -12.83
CA GLY A 45 -17.73 -11.85 -14.21
C GLY A 45 -17.29 -13.00 -15.13
N MET A 46 -17.62 -14.24 -14.75
CA MET A 46 -17.31 -15.45 -15.51
C MET A 46 -18.57 -16.34 -15.54
N PRO A 47 -18.74 -17.22 -16.55
CA PRO A 47 -19.74 -18.27 -16.50
C PRO A 47 -19.64 -19.10 -15.21
N ASP A 48 -20.77 -19.59 -14.69
CA ASP A 48 -20.86 -20.13 -13.33
C ASP A 48 -19.99 -21.36 -13.08
N ASP A 49 -19.81 -22.20 -14.10
CA ASP A 49 -18.95 -23.39 -14.04
C ASP A 49 -17.45 -23.04 -13.91
N ILE A 50 -17.00 -22.04 -14.67
CA ILE A 50 -15.66 -21.43 -14.53
C ILE A 50 -15.55 -20.73 -13.17
N SER A 51 -16.56 -19.94 -12.79
CA SER A 51 -16.57 -19.16 -11.55
C SER A 51 -16.46 -20.05 -10.31
N ALA A 52 -17.21 -21.16 -10.26
CA ALA A 52 -17.17 -22.14 -9.17
C ALA A 52 -15.80 -22.85 -9.09
N ALA A 53 -15.27 -23.34 -10.22
CA ALA A 53 -13.98 -24.01 -10.27
C ALA A 53 -12.82 -23.07 -9.85
N ILE A 54 -12.83 -21.83 -10.34
CA ILE A 54 -11.85 -20.79 -10.00
C ILE A 54 -11.98 -20.36 -8.52
N SER A 55 -13.21 -20.22 -7.99
CA SER A 55 -13.46 -19.81 -6.62
C SER A 55 -12.99 -20.85 -5.59
N ARG A 56 -13.28 -22.14 -5.85
CA ARG A 56 -12.74 -23.25 -5.05
C ARG A 56 -11.22 -23.25 -5.10
N THR A 57 -10.65 -23.23 -6.31
CA THR A 57 -9.19 -23.25 -6.49
C THR A 57 -8.49 -22.06 -5.84
N PHE A 58 -9.07 -20.85 -5.91
CA PHE A 58 -8.51 -19.66 -5.26
C PHE A 58 -8.55 -19.77 -3.73
N ARG A 59 -9.66 -20.25 -3.14
CA ARG A 59 -9.79 -20.51 -1.70
C ARG A 59 -8.64 -21.39 -1.19
N ASP A 60 -8.37 -22.49 -1.89
CA ASP A 60 -7.43 -23.51 -1.44
C ASP A 60 -5.97 -23.12 -1.76
N HIS A 61 -5.70 -22.60 -2.96
CA HIS A 61 -4.36 -22.16 -3.37
C HIS A 61 -3.84 -20.94 -2.58
N ASP A 62 -4.71 -20.00 -2.21
CA ASP A 62 -4.31 -18.76 -1.55
C ASP A 62 -4.42 -18.77 -0.01
N VAL A 63 -4.78 -19.90 0.60
CA VAL A 63 -4.83 -20.05 2.08
C VAL A 63 -3.49 -19.69 2.75
N ALA A 64 -2.36 -19.92 2.06
CA ALA A 64 -1.03 -19.56 2.53
C ALA A 64 -0.53 -18.16 2.10
N SER A 65 -1.29 -17.45 1.26
CA SER A 65 -0.90 -16.18 0.66
C SER A 65 -1.22 -14.96 1.54
N SER A 66 -0.42 -13.90 1.41
CA SER A 66 -0.67 -12.64 2.13
C SER A 66 -1.99 -12.01 1.69
N ALA A 67 -2.60 -11.21 2.57
CA ALA A 67 -3.81 -10.44 2.24
C ALA A 67 -3.64 -9.58 0.97
N ALA A 68 -2.47 -8.95 0.79
CA ALA A 68 -2.16 -8.17 -0.40
C ALA A 68 -2.03 -9.06 -1.67
N THR A 69 -1.43 -10.25 -1.54
CA THR A 69 -1.33 -11.24 -2.63
C THR A 69 -2.71 -11.71 -3.06
N ARG A 70 -3.56 -12.08 -2.10
CA ARG A 70 -4.97 -12.47 -2.30
C ARG A 70 -5.74 -11.39 -3.06
N THR A 71 -5.73 -10.15 -2.55
CA THR A 71 -6.38 -9.00 -3.20
C THR A 71 -5.85 -8.74 -4.62
N SER A 72 -4.53 -8.79 -4.84
CA SER A 72 -3.95 -8.58 -6.18
C SER A 72 -4.26 -9.72 -7.16
N ARG A 73 -4.36 -10.97 -6.68
CA ARG A 73 -4.76 -12.12 -7.50
C ARG A 73 -6.24 -12.08 -7.83
N TRP A 74 -7.07 -11.73 -6.86
CA TRP A 74 -8.50 -11.50 -7.02
C TRP A 74 -8.79 -10.47 -8.12
N PHE A 75 -8.13 -9.30 -8.08
CA PHE A 75 -8.30 -8.30 -9.14
C PHE A 75 -7.78 -8.76 -10.51
N ALA A 76 -6.77 -9.63 -10.57
CA ALA A 76 -6.33 -10.24 -11.82
C ALA A 76 -7.35 -11.26 -12.37
N LEU A 77 -8.02 -12.02 -11.49
CA LEU A 77 -9.12 -12.92 -11.86
C LEU A 77 -10.34 -12.13 -12.37
N ARG A 78 -10.78 -11.07 -11.67
CA ARG A 78 -11.82 -10.15 -12.18
C ARG A 78 -11.43 -9.53 -13.54
N GLY A 79 -10.14 -9.20 -13.71
CA GLY A 79 -9.59 -8.71 -14.98
C GLY A 79 -9.60 -9.74 -16.12
N PHE A 80 -9.55 -11.03 -15.80
CA PHE A 80 -9.71 -12.13 -16.74
C PHE A 80 -11.19 -12.39 -17.08
N GLY A 81 -12.09 -12.38 -16.09
CA GLY A 81 -13.52 -12.53 -16.32
C GLY A 81 -14.10 -11.42 -17.19
N ARG A 82 -13.74 -10.16 -16.90
CA ARG A 82 -14.03 -9.02 -17.79
C ARG A 82 -13.57 -9.26 -19.23
N PHE A 83 -12.41 -9.89 -19.44
CA PHE A 83 -11.98 -10.28 -20.79
C PHE A 83 -12.89 -11.35 -21.40
N LEU A 84 -13.34 -12.36 -20.66
CA LEU A 84 -14.26 -13.38 -21.17
C LEU A 84 -15.60 -12.74 -21.62
N CYS A 85 -16.13 -11.79 -20.83
CA CYS A 85 -17.28 -10.98 -21.22
C CYS A 85 -17.04 -10.17 -22.51
N GLU A 86 -15.89 -9.48 -22.62
CA GLU A 86 -15.55 -8.68 -23.80
C GLU A 86 -15.17 -9.51 -25.05
N ASP A 87 -14.75 -10.77 -24.88
CA ASP A 87 -14.40 -11.70 -25.97
C ASP A 87 -15.62 -12.49 -26.47
N GLY A 88 -16.63 -12.72 -25.63
CA GLY A 88 -17.96 -13.24 -25.98
C GLY A 88 -18.01 -14.70 -26.48
N ARG A 89 -16.86 -15.35 -26.63
CA ARG A 89 -16.70 -16.71 -27.20
C ARG A 89 -16.75 -17.83 -26.15
N VAL A 90 -16.59 -17.50 -24.87
CA VAL A 90 -16.57 -18.46 -23.76
C VAL A 90 -17.88 -18.32 -22.99
N ARG A 91 -18.75 -19.32 -23.12
CA ARG A 91 -20.05 -19.42 -22.44
C ARG A 91 -20.04 -20.46 -21.31
N ARG A 92 -19.11 -21.42 -21.36
CA ARG A 92 -18.90 -22.51 -20.39
C ARG A 92 -17.41 -22.84 -20.27
N ALA A 93 -17.04 -23.61 -19.25
CA ALA A 93 -15.66 -24.05 -19.01
C ALA A 93 -15.08 -24.88 -20.17
N VAL A 94 -15.91 -25.66 -20.86
CA VAL A 94 -15.51 -26.45 -22.04
C VAL A 94 -15.09 -25.59 -23.24
N ASP A 95 -15.51 -24.32 -23.31
CA ASP A 95 -15.07 -23.37 -24.35
C ASP A 95 -13.69 -22.75 -24.04
N LEU A 96 -13.21 -22.90 -22.80
CA LEU A 96 -12.04 -22.19 -22.30
C LEU A 96 -10.76 -22.98 -22.61
N ASP A 97 -10.04 -22.51 -23.62
CA ASP A 97 -8.97 -23.24 -24.29
C ASP A 97 -7.60 -22.50 -24.34
N THR A 98 -6.60 -23.14 -24.93
CA THR A 98 -5.25 -22.58 -25.09
C THR A 98 -5.23 -21.33 -25.98
N ALA A 99 -6.10 -21.23 -26.99
CA ALA A 99 -6.26 -20.02 -27.80
C ALA A 99 -6.94 -18.88 -27.01
N THR A 100 -7.82 -19.18 -26.05
CA THR A 100 -8.43 -18.17 -25.16
C THR A 100 -7.38 -17.44 -24.32
N ILE A 101 -6.34 -18.14 -23.84
CA ILE A 101 -5.20 -17.48 -23.19
C ILE A 101 -4.41 -16.60 -24.17
N ARG A 102 -4.28 -16.99 -25.44
CA ARG A 102 -3.66 -16.13 -26.49
C ARG A 102 -4.51 -14.87 -26.74
N ARG A 103 -5.84 -15.00 -26.82
CA ARG A 103 -6.78 -13.86 -26.94
C ARG A 103 -6.70 -12.93 -25.74
N PHE A 104 -6.58 -13.47 -24.51
CA PHE A 104 -6.37 -12.67 -23.30
C PHE A 104 -5.06 -11.87 -23.33
N ILE A 105 -3.96 -12.45 -23.81
CA ILE A 105 -2.68 -11.74 -23.96
C ILE A 105 -2.80 -10.58 -24.95
N THR A 106 -3.45 -10.81 -26.10
CA THR A 106 -3.76 -9.74 -27.07
C THR A 106 -4.67 -8.67 -26.46
N TRP A 107 -5.63 -9.04 -25.61
CA TRP A 107 -6.49 -8.11 -24.87
C TRP A 107 -5.70 -7.27 -23.85
N LEU A 108 -4.79 -7.88 -23.08
CA LEU A 108 -3.90 -7.19 -22.14
C LEU A 108 -3.00 -6.14 -22.82
N ALA A 109 -2.70 -6.31 -24.10
CA ALA A 109 -1.91 -5.37 -24.91
C ALA A 109 -2.74 -4.18 -25.48
N LYS A 110 -4.08 -4.27 -25.50
CA LYS A 110 -4.94 -3.16 -25.95
C LYS A 110 -4.77 -1.92 -25.04
N PRO A 111 -4.76 -0.70 -25.58
CA PRO A 111 -4.76 0.51 -24.76
C PRO A 111 -6.00 0.57 -23.86
N THR A 112 -5.82 0.93 -22.59
CA THR A 112 -6.92 1.27 -21.68
C THR A 112 -6.81 2.77 -21.37
N ASN A 113 -7.89 3.53 -21.58
CA ASN A 113 -7.93 4.99 -21.38
C ASN A 113 -6.73 5.72 -22.04
N GLY A 114 -6.47 5.40 -23.32
CA GLY A 114 -5.37 5.97 -24.11
C GLY A 114 -3.96 5.46 -23.78
N ARG A 115 -3.79 4.57 -22.78
CA ARG A 115 -2.46 4.09 -22.34
C ARG A 115 -2.32 2.58 -22.55
N ARG A 116 -1.25 2.17 -23.25
CA ARG A 116 -0.85 0.74 -23.36
C ARG A 116 -0.28 0.26 -22.02
N ARG A 117 -0.59 -0.98 -21.62
CA ARG A 117 0.00 -1.61 -20.44
C ARG A 117 1.43 -2.06 -20.78
N GLY A 118 2.42 -1.70 -19.98
CA GLY A 118 3.81 -2.16 -20.18
C GLY A 118 3.94 -3.68 -20.09
N VAL A 119 4.89 -4.28 -20.81
CA VAL A 119 5.03 -5.75 -20.97
C VAL A 119 5.10 -6.49 -19.63
N GLN A 120 5.83 -5.94 -18.65
CA GLN A 120 5.89 -6.49 -17.29
C GLN A 120 4.53 -6.50 -16.57
N SER A 121 3.66 -5.51 -16.81
CA SER A 121 2.31 -5.45 -16.23
C SER A 121 1.40 -6.51 -16.85
N GLN A 122 1.46 -6.69 -18.17
CA GLN A 122 0.74 -7.77 -18.86
C GLN A 122 1.18 -9.15 -18.35
N SER A 123 2.51 -9.36 -18.23
CA SER A 123 3.09 -10.61 -17.71
C SER A 123 2.73 -10.85 -16.23
N GLY A 124 2.68 -9.78 -15.42
CA GLY A 124 2.20 -9.84 -14.04
C GLY A 124 0.73 -10.26 -13.93
N GLN A 125 -0.16 -9.68 -14.75
CA GLN A 125 -1.58 -10.05 -14.78
C GLN A 125 -1.77 -11.55 -15.10
N LEU A 126 -1.16 -12.03 -16.19
CA LEU A 126 -1.20 -13.46 -16.54
C LEU A 126 -0.53 -14.33 -15.45
N GLY A 127 0.58 -13.88 -14.87
CA GLY A 127 1.30 -14.58 -13.81
C GLY A 127 0.53 -14.73 -12.51
N MET A 128 -0.40 -13.82 -12.20
CA MET A 128 -1.25 -13.92 -11.00
C MET A 128 -2.37 -14.94 -11.15
N ILE A 129 -3.00 -15.04 -12.34
CA ILE A 129 -4.08 -15.99 -12.61
C ILE A 129 -3.59 -17.39 -12.98
N ARG A 130 -2.40 -17.52 -13.60
CA ARG A 130 -1.86 -18.80 -14.11
C ARG A 130 -1.84 -19.94 -13.06
N PRO A 131 -1.41 -19.74 -11.80
CA PRO A 131 -1.41 -20.82 -10.82
C PRO A 131 -2.83 -21.34 -10.53
N VAL A 132 -3.81 -20.44 -10.39
CA VAL A 132 -5.21 -20.77 -10.16
C VAL A 132 -5.79 -21.51 -11.36
N LEU A 133 -5.61 -20.99 -12.58
CA LEU A 133 -6.06 -21.68 -13.80
C LEU A 133 -5.43 -23.07 -13.93
N LYS A 134 -4.11 -23.21 -13.75
CA LYS A 134 -3.44 -24.52 -13.84
C LYS A 134 -3.95 -25.53 -12.83
N ARG A 135 -4.20 -25.09 -11.59
CA ARG A 135 -4.74 -25.96 -10.54
C ARG A 135 -6.22 -26.30 -10.78
N ALA A 136 -7.02 -25.36 -11.28
CA ALA A 136 -8.42 -25.59 -11.64
C ALA A 136 -8.57 -26.64 -12.76
N ILE A 137 -7.71 -26.59 -13.78
CA ILE A 137 -7.67 -27.59 -14.87
C ILE A 137 -7.32 -28.99 -14.33
N ALA A 138 -6.34 -29.07 -13.42
CA ALA A 138 -5.90 -30.33 -12.83
C ALA A 138 -6.94 -30.94 -11.88
N ASP A 139 -7.62 -30.11 -11.10
CA ASP A 139 -8.57 -30.54 -10.06
C ASP A 139 -9.99 -30.81 -10.60
N ASN A 140 -10.25 -30.49 -11.88
CA ASN A 140 -11.55 -30.73 -12.54
C ASN A 140 -11.36 -31.40 -13.93
N PRO A 141 -10.93 -32.67 -13.99
CA PRO A 141 -10.80 -33.40 -15.25
C PRO A 141 -12.10 -33.41 -16.06
N GLY A 142 -12.02 -33.13 -17.36
CA GLY A 142 -13.18 -33.11 -18.27
C GLY A 142 -14.05 -31.85 -18.21
N LEU A 143 -13.85 -30.94 -17.25
CA LEU A 143 -14.61 -29.68 -17.16
C LEU A 143 -14.19 -28.65 -18.23
N PHE A 144 -12.91 -28.64 -18.60
CA PHE A 144 -12.32 -27.68 -19.54
C PHE A 144 -12.03 -28.31 -20.91
N ALA A 145 -11.76 -27.46 -21.92
CA ALA A 145 -11.44 -27.91 -23.28
C ALA A 145 -10.31 -28.97 -23.30
N PRO A 146 -10.44 -30.07 -24.07
CA PRO A 146 -9.40 -31.08 -24.21
C PRO A 146 -8.05 -30.47 -24.65
N GLY A 147 -6.98 -30.79 -23.92
CA GLY A 147 -5.65 -30.23 -24.19
C GLY A 147 -5.46 -28.76 -23.81
N PHE A 148 -6.38 -28.15 -23.03
CA PHE A 148 -6.18 -26.80 -22.50
C PHE A 148 -4.95 -26.72 -21.59
N ALA A 149 -4.00 -25.86 -21.97
CA ALA A 149 -2.78 -25.60 -21.21
C ALA A 149 -2.49 -24.10 -21.10
N VAL A 150 -2.14 -23.63 -19.89
CA VAL A 150 -1.74 -22.24 -19.67
C VAL A 150 -0.21 -22.08 -19.84
N PRO A 151 0.28 -21.38 -20.88
CA PRO A 151 1.72 -21.22 -21.12
C PRO A 151 2.47 -20.44 -20.02
N ASN A 152 3.68 -20.90 -19.69
CA ASN A 152 4.54 -20.29 -18.66
C ASN A 152 5.20 -18.98 -19.13
N ASN A 153 5.74 -18.94 -20.34
CA ASN A 153 6.50 -17.79 -20.87
C ASN A 153 5.76 -17.13 -22.04
N ALA A 154 4.45 -16.95 -21.88
CA ALA A 154 3.53 -16.58 -22.96
C ALA A 154 3.67 -15.14 -23.50
N ILE A 155 4.42 -14.28 -22.79
CA ILE A 155 4.66 -12.88 -23.18
C ILE A 155 6.18 -12.71 -23.32
N PRO A 156 6.71 -12.66 -24.57
CA PRO A 156 8.12 -12.44 -24.84
C PRO A 156 8.64 -11.14 -24.23
N LEU A 157 9.97 -11.03 -24.08
CA LEU A 157 10.69 -9.86 -23.56
C LEU A 157 10.34 -9.43 -22.11
N ALA A 158 9.35 -10.03 -21.45
CA ALA A 158 8.96 -9.67 -20.08
C ALA A 158 10.07 -9.86 -19.02
N GLY A 159 11.05 -10.74 -19.28
CA GLY A 159 12.28 -10.88 -18.48
C GLY A 159 13.46 -10.03 -18.98
N VAL A 160 13.41 -9.54 -20.22
CA VAL A 160 14.49 -8.82 -20.91
C VAL A 160 14.36 -7.30 -20.74
N GLN A 161 13.14 -6.77 -20.69
CA GLN A 161 12.86 -5.33 -20.48
C GLN A 161 13.07 -4.85 -19.02
N ARG A 162 14.08 -5.40 -18.33
CA ARG A 162 14.72 -4.65 -17.25
C ARG A 162 15.73 -3.70 -17.86
N LEU A 163 15.22 -2.58 -18.39
CA LEU A 163 16.04 -1.37 -18.50
C LEU A 163 16.70 -1.15 -17.13
N PRO A 164 18.00 -0.83 -17.06
CA PRO A 164 18.64 -0.45 -15.82
C PRO A 164 17.82 0.68 -15.17
N GLN A 165 17.41 0.50 -13.91
CA GLN A 165 16.83 1.62 -13.18
C GLN A 165 17.93 2.63 -12.92
N ASP A 166 17.71 3.87 -13.35
CA ASP A 166 18.64 4.98 -13.13
C ASP A 166 18.98 5.07 -11.65
N ARG A 167 20.23 4.75 -11.32
CA ARG A 167 20.71 4.79 -9.93
C ARG A 167 21.01 6.23 -9.59
N LEU A 168 20.50 6.68 -8.43
CA LEU A 168 20.95 7.93 -7.83
C LEU A 168 22.48 7.88 -7.69
N THR A 169 23.17 8.91 -8.20
CA THR A 169 24.61 9.05 -8.01
C THR A 169 24.92 9.34 -6.54
N THR A 170 26.16 9.11 -6.12
CA THR A 170 26.62 9.46 -4.77
C THR A 170 26.43 10.97 -4.47
N SER A 171 26.59 11.83 -5.49
CA SER A 171 26.30 13.26 -5.37
C SER A 171 24.80 13.55 -5.17
N ALA A 172 23.92 12.89 -5.93
CA ALA A 172 22.47 13.04 -5.75
C ALA A 172 21.99 12.51 -4.38
N MET A 173 22.54 11.38 -3.91
CA MET A 173 22.25 10.86 -2.57
C MET A 173 22.69 11.83 -1.46
N ARG A 174 23.90 12.41 -1.57
CA ARG A 174 24.39 13.42 -0.61
C ARG A 174 23.55 14.70 -0.61
N ALA A 175 23.14 15.18 -1.79
CA ALA A 175 22.28 16.35 -1.91
C ALA A 175 20.89 16.10 -1.31
N LEU A 176 20.29 14.93 -1.56
CA LEU A 176 19.02 14.54 -0.94
C LEU A 176 19.13 14.42 0.58
N LEU A 177 20.20 13.81 1.10
CA LEU A 177 20.46 13.75 2.55
C LEU A 177 20.57 15.15 3.15
N ALA A 178 21.33 16.07 2.55
CA ALA A 178 21.50 17.43 3.06
C ALA A 178 20.17 18.20 3.17
N VAL A 179 19.30 18.09 2.15
CA VAL A 179 17.95 18.68 2.20
C VAL A 179 17.08 18.02 3.27
N CYS A 180 17.10 16.68 3.36
CA CYS A 180 16.30 15.97 4.36
C CYS A 180 16.77 16.25 5.80
N TYR A 181 18.08 16.40 6.03
CA TYR A 181 18.58 16.81 7.35
C TYR A 181 18.13 18.23 7.70
N ALA A 182 18.24 19.20 6.79
CA ALA A 182 17.73 20.56 7.05
C ALA A 182 16.21 20.60 7.34
N GLU A 183 15.41 19.75 6.69
CA GLU A 183 13.97 19.57 7.01
C GLU A 183 13.74 18.89 8.38
N ILE A 184 14.58 17.91 8.76
CA ILE A 184 14.56 17.25 10.07
C ILE A 184 14.92 18.23 11.18
N ASP A 185 15.98 19.01 11.02
CA ASP A 185 16.46 19.99 11.99
C ASP A 185 15.41 21.08 12.20
N THR A 186 14.83 21.62 11.11
CA THR A 186 13.71 22.56 11.16
C THR A 186 12.49 22.00 11.89
N ALA A 187 12.17 20.71 11.70
CA ALA A 187 11.06 20.04 12.40
C ALA A 187 11.39 19.80 13.88
N TRP A 188 12.65 19.50 14.20
CA TRP A 188 13.12 19.30 15.57
C TRP A 188 13.12 20.60 16.37
N ASP A 189 13.57 21.71 15.78
CA ASP A 189 13.55 23.03 16.42
C ASP A 189 12.11 23.48 16.74
N LYS A 190 11.16 23.28 15.82
CA LYS A 190 9.73 23.53 16.10
C LYS A 190 9.21 22.66 17.24
N PHE A 191 9.56 21.38 17.26
CA PHE A 191 9.16 20.47 18.33
C PHE A 191 9.78 20.89 19.68
N GLN A 192 11.06 21.25 19.74
CA GLN A 192 11.75 21.72 20.95
C GLN A 192 11.17 23.04 21.48
N HIS A 193 10.89 24.01 20.60
CA HIS A 193 10.13 25.22 20.96
C HIS A 193 8.76 24.85 21.53
N GLY A 194 8.05 23.92 20.87
CA GLY A 194 6.75 23.42 21.33
C GLY A 194 6.79 22.78 22.71
N GLN A 195 7.76 21.89 22.98
CA GLN A 195 7.96 21.29 24.30
C GLN A 195 8.26 22.35 25.37
N THR A 196 9.11 23.33 25.04
CA THR A 196 9.44 24.46 25.93
C THR A 196 8.19 25.25 26.32
N ILE A 197 7.32 25.57 25.35
CA ILE A 197 6.05 26.26 25.60
C ILE A 197 5.05 25.37 26.37
N VAL A 198 4.96 24.08 26.05
CA VAL A 198 4.06 23.13 26.72
C VAL A 198 4.37 23.01 28.22
N ALA A 199 5.66 22.95 28.56
CA ALA A 199 6.18 22.82 29.92
C ALA A 199 5.94 24.07 30.80
N LEU A 200 5.56 25.21 30.23
CA LEU A 200 5.23 26.41 31.02
C LEU A 200 4.04 26.14 31.95
N PRO A 201 4.15 26.45 33.26
CA PRO A 201 3.08 26.16 34.22
C PRO A 201 1.82 26.99 33.95
N ASN A 202 2.01 28.23 33.51
CA ASN A 202 0.96 29.19 33.19
C ASN A 202 0.85 29.40 31.66
N LEU A 203 -0.34 29.78 31.20
CA LEU A 203 -0.57 30.20 29.82
C LEU A 203 0.38 31.39 29.48
N PRO A 204 1.13 31.37 28.35
CA PRO A 204 1.94 32.49 27.91
C PRO A 204 1.15 33.80 27.84
N LEU A 205 1.78 34.96 27.95
CA LEU A 205 1.08 36.26 27.88
C LEU A 205 0.52 36.55 26.48
N HIS A 206 -0.44 37.48 26.38
CA HIS A 206 -0.88 38.02 25.09
C HIS A 206 0.22 38.92 24.49
N GLY A 207 0.27 39.04 23.17
CA GLY A 207 1.25 39.90 22.50
C GLY A 207 1.16 39.85 20.97
N GLY A 208 2.29 40.06 20.30
CA GLY A 208 2.40 39.89 18.84
C GLY A 208 2.21 38.44 18.39
N ARG A 209 2.20 38.21 17.05
CA ARG A 209 1.88 36.90 16.43
C ARG A 209 2.58 35.70 17.05
N THR A 210 3.86 35.83 17.44
CA THR A 210 4.62 34.78 18.12
C THR A 210 4.00 34.38 19.46
N ALA A 211 3.62 35.35 20.29
CA ALA A 211 3.00 35.09 21.60
C ALA A 211 1.60 34.45 21.45
N GLU A 212 0.81 34.86 20.44
CA GLU A 212 -0.47 34.19 20.14
C GLU A 212 -0.28 32.75 19.64
N ARG A 213 0.74 32.49 18.80
CA ARG A 213 1.11 31.12 18.39
C ARG A 213 1.46 30.27 19.61
N ASP A 214 2.29 30.79 20.50
CA ASP A 214 2.75 30.07 21.68
C ASP A 214 1.59 29.85 22.70
N ARG A 215 0.66 30.81 22.83
CA ARG A 215 -0.62 30.61 23.53
C ARG A 215 -1.45 29.47 22.93
N TRP A 216 -1.50 29.34 21.60
CA TRP A 216 -2.25 28.25 20.95
C TRP A 216 -1.56 26.89 21.06
N ILE A 217 -0.22 26.83 21.01
CA ILE A 217 0.55 25.62 21.32
C ILE A 217 0.20 25.13 22.75
N TRP A 218 0.30 26.01 23.75
CA TRP A 218 0.02 25.70 25.16
C TRP A 218 -1.41 25.17 25.39
N LYS A 219 -2.40 25.80 24.73
CA LYS A 219 -3.82 25.43 24.80
C LYS A 219 -4.13 24.12 24.09
N LEU A 220 -3.72 23.98 22.83
CA LEU A 220 -4.08 22.82 21.99
C LEU A 220 -3.43 21.54 22.50
N HIS A 221 -2.21 21.61 23.05
CA HIS A 221 -1.59 20.51 23.78
C HIS A 221 -2.48 19.98 24.91
N ARG A 222 -3.03 20.88 25.74
CA ARG A 222 -3.85 20.52 26.90
C ARG A 222 -5.24 20.03 26.49
N LEU A 223 -5.84 20.62 25.44
CA LEU A 223 -7.13 20.21 24.88
C LEU A 223 -7.09 18.84 24.19
N GLY A 224 -5.97 18.48 23.55
CA GLY A 224 -5.78 17.21 22.83
C GLY A 224 -4.85 16.20 23.50
N HIS A 225 -4.52 16.40 24.78
CA HIS A 225 -3.66 15.52 25.57
C HIS A 225 -2.32 15.16 24.90
N GLY A 226 -1.64 16.16 24.32
CA GLY A 226 -0.36 16.00 23.61
C GLY A 226 -0.47 15.74 22.10
N VAL A 227 -1.67 15.49 21.59
CA VAL A 227 -1.96 15.36 20.14
C VAL A 227 -2.75 16.59 19.67
N MET A 228 -2.57 17.01 18.42
CA MET A 228 -3.38 18.10 17.85
C MET A 228 -4.88 17.69 17.78
N PRO A 229 -5.80 18.40 18.47
CA PRO A 229 -7.22 18.08 18.41
C PRO A 229 -7.80 18.31 16.99
N PRO A 230 -8.82 17.53 16.58
CA PRO A 230 -9.34 17.59 15.22
C PRO A 230 -10.05 18.92 14.95
N ALA A 231 -9.70 19.59 13.85
CA ALA A 231 -10.25 20.90 13.49
C ALA A 231 -11.78 20.91 13.24
N ARG A 232 -12.43 19.75 13.17
CA ARG A 232 -13.90 19.57 13.22
C ARG A 232 -14.23 18.67 14.41
N GLY A 233 -15.25 19.03 15.19
CA GLY A 233 -15.62 18.30 16.41
C GLY A 233 -14.90 18.73 17.69
N SER A 234 -13.92 19.64 17.61
CA SER A 234 -13.33 20.32 18.78
C SER A 234 -14.18 21.52 19.24
N ASP A 235 -14.30 21.71 20.56
CA ASP A 235 -15.02 22.80 21.25
C ASP A 235 -14.33 24.18 21.15
N LEU A 236 -13.92 24.53 19.94
CA LEU A 236 -13.31 25.81 19.57
C LEU A 236 -14.38 26.68 18.90
N ASN A 237 -14.69 27.82 19.50
CA ASN A 237 -15.63 28.81 18.96
C ASN A 237 -15.09 29.50 17.69
N LYS A 238 -15.94 30.27 16.99
CA LYS A 238 -15.56 30.96 15.74
C LYS A 238 -14.41 31.97 15.93
N PRO A 239 -14.39 32.85 16.96
CA PRO A 239 -13.23 33.71 17.26
C PRO A 239 -11.92 32.94 17.46
N ASP A 240 -11.92 31.84 18.20
CA ASP A 240 -10.70 31.06 18.47
C ASP A 240 -10.19 30.32 17.23
N ARG A 241 -11.10 29.84 16.36
CA ARG A 241 -10.75 29.32 15.03
C ARG A 241 -10.06 30.36 14.14
N GLN A 242 -10.46 31.63 14.25
CA GLN A 242 -9.80 32.73 13.54
C GLN A 242 -8.40 32.99 14.12
N ARG A 243 -8.27 33.15 15.45
CA ARG A 243 -6.96 33.35 16.11
C ARG A 243 -5.97 32.22 15.82
N ILE A 244 -6.45 30.98 15.75
CA ILE A 244 -5.65 29.82 15.35
C ILE A 244 -5.13 29.99 13.91
N ALA A 245 -5.95 30.47 12.98
CA ALA A 245 -5.53 30.75 11.60
C ALA A 245 -4.51 31.91 11.54
N ASP A 246 -4.73 32.99 12.29
CA ASP A 246 -3.83 34.16 12.37
C ASP A 246 -2.45 33.80 12.96
N ALA A 247 -2.40 32.74 13.78
CA ALA A 247 -1.21 32.13 14.36
C ALA A 247 -0.52 31.07 13.46
N GLY A 248 -1.04 30.82 12.24
CA GLY A 248 -0.48 29.87 11.25
C GLY A 248 -1.39 28.69 10.91
N GLY A 249 -2.47 28.47 11.67
CA GLY A 249 -3.43 27.40 11.46
C GLY A 249 -3.03 26.05 12.04
N PHE A 250 -4.01 25.14 12.16
CA PHE A 250 -3.84 23.82 12.79
C PHE A 250 -2.62 23.04 12.31
N ARG A 251 -2.35 22.98 10.99
CA ARG A 251 -1.25 22.20 10.41
C ARG A 251 0.14 22.76 10.72
N GLU A 252 0.28 24.07 10.90
CA GLU A 252 1.53 24.68 11.36
C GLU A 252 1.72 24.38 12.85
N LEU A 253 0.68 24.63 13.67
CA LEU A 253 0.69 24.38 15.11
C LEU A 253 0.92 22.90 15.47
N GLU A 254 0.46 21.96 14.62
CA GLU A 254 0.66 20.51 14.76
C GLU A 254 2.15 20.16 14.84
N SER A 255 2.98 20.82 14.03
CA SER A 255 4.42 20.57 13.95
C SER A 255 5.23 20.99 15.19
N TYR A 256 4.63 21.72 16.14
CA TYR A 256 5.22 22.01 17.45
C TYR A 256 4.84 20.96 18.50
N LEU A 257 3.76 20.21 18.29
CA LEU A 257 3.29 19.19 19.24
C LEU A 257 3.87 17.80 18.94
N HIS A 258 3.92 17.41 17.66
CA HIS A 258 4.42 16.09 17.25
C HIS A 258 4.83 16.06 15.77
N LEU A 259 5.50 14.97 15.38
CA LEU A 259 5.81 14.67 13.99
C LEU A 259 4.52 14.65 13.13
N THR A 260 4.60 15.21 11.93
CA THR A 260 3.48 15.34 10.98
C THR A 260 3.70 14.48 9.74
N THR A 261 2.67 14.29 8.91
CA THR A 261 2.81 13.55 7.63
C THR A 261 3.80 14.23 6.67
N ASP A 262 3.91 15.56 6.72
CA ASP A 262 4.84 16.32 5.88
C ASP A 262 6.29 16.08 6.31
N THR A 263 6.57 16.28 7.61
CA THR A 263 7.92 16.16 8.19
C THR A 263 8.45 14.72 8.21
N LEU A 264 7.56 13.72 8.38
CA LEU A 264 7.90 12.29 8.33
C LEU A 264 8.61 11.85 7.04
N VAL A 265 8.39 12.54 5.91
CA VAL A 265 9.01 12.19 4.62
C VAL A 265 10.54 12.28 4.67
N ALA A 266 11.08 13.34 5.28
CA ALA A 266 12.52 13.56 5.40
C ALA A 266 13.20 12.45 6.23
N PHE A 267 12.67 12.16 7.44
CA PHE A 267 13.12 11.05 8.28
C PHE A 267 13.11 9.72 7.53
N TYR A 268 12.04 9.45 6.79
CA TYR A 268 11.88 8.21 6.03
C TYR A 268 12.87 8.08 4.86
N ILE A 269 13.21 9.18 4.18
CA ILE A 269 14.24 9.21 3.12
C ILE A 269 15.64 9.01 3.71
N VAL A 270 15.98 9.69 4.82
CA VAL A 270 17.25 9.49 5.53
C VAL A 270 17.40 8.03 5.95
N LEU A 271 16.38 7.46 6.62
CA LEU A 271 16.39 6.06 7.03
C LEU A 271 16.52 5.10 5.83
N LEU A 272 15.86 5.36 4.69
CA LEU A 272 16.01 4.56 3.47
C LEU A 272 17.45 4.53 2.97
N ILE A 273 18.10 5.69 2.88
CA ILE A 273 19.47 5.82 2.35
C ILE A 273 20.46 5.19 3.33
N GLN A 274 20.42 5.56 4.62
CA GLN A 274 21.41 5.13 5.61
C GLN A 274 21.34 3.62 5.92
N THR A 275 20.14 3.03 5.99
CA THR A 275 20.01 1.58 6.27
C THR A 275 20.12 0.69 5.03
N ALA A 276 20.01 1.28 3.82
CA ALA A 276 19.69 0.59 2.57
C ALA A 276 18.44 -0.32 2.68
N ALA A 277 17.46 0.07 3.51
CA ALA A 277 16.23 -0.68 3.69
C ALA A 277 15.34 -0.68 2.44
N ASN A 278 14.38 -1.59 2.43
CA ASN A 278 13.36 -1.66 1.39
C ASN A 278 12.15 -0.88 1.89
N ALA A 279 11.59 0.03 1.09
CA ALA A 279 10.50 0.92 1.47
C ALA A 279 9.31 0.24 2.17
N GLY A 280 8.74 -0.81 1.55
CA GLY A 280 7.61 -1.55 2.13
C GLY A 280 7.87 -2.04 3.57
N PRO A 281 8.96 -2.81 3.82
CA PRO A 281 9.42 -3.15 5.16
C PRO A 281 9.76 -1.97 6.08
N LEU A 282 10.43 -0.92 5.59
CA LEU A 282 10.81 0.22 6.43
C LEU A 282 9.59 0.97 6.97
N ARG A 283 8.50 1.08 6.20
CA ARG A 283 7.22 1.64 6.67
C ARG A 283 6.62 0.87 7.86
N GLN A 284 7.07 -0.36 8.12
CA GLN A 284 6.63 -1.20 9.25
C GLN A 284 7.58 -1.15 10.45
N ILE A 285 8.64 -0.32 10.41
CA ILE A 285 9.53 -0.10 11.54
C ILE A 285 8.78 0.60 12.68
N LYS A 286 9.19 0.31 13.92
CA LYS A 286 8.62 0.86 15.15
C LYS A 286 9.70 1.52 16.00
N ARG A 287 9.34 2.11 17.15
CA ARG A 287 10.28 2.76 18.09
C ARG A 287 11.24 1.77 18.78
N ASP A 288 10.83 0.52 18.94
CA ASP A 288 11.60 -0.62 19.47
C ASP A 288 12.59 -1.22 18.45
N CYS A 289 12.94 -0.49 17.37
CA CYS A 289 13.87 -0.95 16.35
C CYS A 289 15.36 -0.77 16.71
N LEU A 290 15.68 -0.03 17.76
CA LEU A 290 17.06 0.17 18.21
C LEU A 290 17.40 -0.89 19.26
N VAL A 291 18.33 -1.80 18.91
CA VAL A 291 18.79 -2.86 19.82
C VAL A 291 20.30 -2.71 20.11
N PRO A 292 20.79 -3.09 21.30
CA PRO A 292 22.22 -3.10 21.58
C PRO A 292 22.99 -4.02 20.63
N HIS A 293 24.21 -3.63 20.25
CA HIS A 293 25.10 -4.51 19.49
C HIS A 293 25.54 -5.69 20.38
N PRO A 294 25.43 -6.96 19.92
CA PRO A 294 25.61 -8.13 20.79
C PRO A 294 27.04 -8.35 21.29
N LEU A 295 28.02 -7.63 20.72
CA LEU A 295 29.44 -7.74 21.07
C LEU A 295 30.08 -6.40 21.51
N GLU A 296 29.42 -5.26 21.30
CA GLU A 296 30.04 -3.93 21.53
C GLU A 296 29.10 -3.00 22.29
N ARG A 297 29.46 -2.68 23.55
CA ARG A 297 28.60 -1.95 24.49
C ARG A 297 28.25 -0.50 24.06
N HIS A 298 28.96 0.06 23.09
CA HIS A 298 28.82 1.44 22.63
C HIS A 298 28.15 1.56 21.24
N ARG A 299 27.73 0.44 20.64
CA ARG A 299 27.04 0.41 19.35
C ARG A 299 25.58 -0.01 19.51
N VAL A 300 24.74 0.53 18.63
CA VAL A 300 23.37 0.07 18.40
C VAL A 300 23.22 -0.52 17.00
N MET A 301 22.27 -1.43 16.83
CA MET A 301 21.78 -1.87 15.53
C MET A 301 20.36 -1.35 15.29
N VAL A 302 20.07 -0.99 14.05
CA VAL A 302 18.68 -0.83 13.57
C VAL A 302 18.18 -2.20 13.10
N GLU A 303 17.13 -2.69 13.75
CA GLU A 303 16.41 -3.93 13.42
C GLU A 303 15.06 -3.65 12.74
N TRP A 304 14.77 -4.39 11.68
CA TRP A 304 13.43 -4.41 11.10
C TRP A 304 13.08 -5.75 10.45
N VAL A 305 11.78 -6.08 10.49
CA VAL A 305 11.25 -7.30 9.88
C VAL A 305 11.08 -7.10 8.38
N LYS A 306 11.71 -7.95 7.57
CA LYS A 306 11.42 -8.07 6.14
C LYS A 306 10.53 -9.29 5.89
N PRO A 307 9.21 -9.12 5.68
CA PRO A 307 8.33 -10.25 5.38
C PRO A 307 8.71 -10.89 4.04
N ARG A 308 8.78 -12.23 4.05
CA ARG A 308 8.91 -13.11 2.89
C ARG A 308 7.77 -14.13 2.90
N ALA A 309 7.53 -14.80 1.77
CA ALA A 309 6.57 -15.91 1.62
C ALA A 309 5.21 -15.66 2.31
N GLY A 310 4.40 -14.74 1.76
CA GLY A 310 3.08 -14.42 2.31
C GLY A 310 3.07 -13.66 3.64
N GLY A 311 4.24 -13.39 4.23
CA GLY A 311 4.37 -12.87 5.60
C GLY A 311 4.64 -13.95 6.65
N LYS A 312 4.57 -15.24 6.26
CA LYS A 312 4.84 -16.38 7.14
C LYS A 312 6.30 -16.46 7.61
N VAL A 313 7.24 -15.98 6.78
CA VAL A 313 8.66 -15.89 7.15
C VAL A 313 9.06 -14.44 7.41
N LYS A 314 9.17 -14.09 8.69
CA LYS A 314 9.71 -12.81 9.18
C LYS A 314 11.24 -12.93 9.28
N ARG A 315 11.99 -12.50 8.25
CA ARG A 315 13.46 -12.43 8.37
C ARG A 315 13.86 -11.08 8.97
N MET A 316 14.52 -11.10 10.12
CA MET A 316 15.13 -9.91 10.71
C MET A 316 16.22 -9.36 9.78
N GLN A 317 16.30 -8.04 9.65
CA GLN A 317 17.38 -7.34 8.98
C GLN A 317 18.04 -6.42 10.01
N ARG A 318 19.37 -6.35 9.97
CA ARG A 318 20.22 -5.62 10.93
C ARG A 318 21.15 -4.70 10.16
N ARG A 319 21.35 -3.48 10.68
CA ARG A 319 22.48 -2.60 10.34
C ARG A 319 23.09 -2.09 11.63
N SER A 320 24.36 -2.42 11.85
CA SER A 320 25.25 -1.64 12.71
C SER A 320 25.65 -0.37 11.97
N PHE A 321 25.94 0.67 12.73
CA PHE A 321 26.61 1.88 12.27
C PHE A 321 27.91 2.04 13.08
N ASP A 322 28.89 2.70 12.49
CA ASP A 322 29.99 3.34 13.22
C ASP A 322 29.48 4.71 13.70
N ASN A 323 29.93 5.13 14.89
CA ASN A 323 29.68 6.48 15.43
C ASN A 323 30.75 7.45 14.93
#